data_AF-A0A0V8DZF1-F1
#
_entry.id   AF-A0A0V8DZF1-F1
#
_cell.length_a   1.000
_cell.length_b   1.000
_cell.length_c   1.000
_cell.angle_alpha   90.00
_cell.angle_beta   90.00
_cell.angle_gamma   90.00
#
_symmetry.space_group_name_H-M   'P 1'
#
loop_
_entity.id
_entity.type
_entity.pdbx_description
1 polymer ?
#
loop_
_entity_poly.entity_id
_entity_poly.type
_entity_poly.pdbx_seq_one_letter_code
_entity_poly.pdbx_strand_id
1 'polypeptide(L)'
;MMRGNYLNRGGKGADRFQKGRRAQNFFPTIIRLFKYMRRDLWGLLFSILIASLSVILSVQAPKILGNATTVIFDGVTKSLKNHTAIQIDMTKVESILLYVMVIYLISFISGILQQSIMTRISQRTVYTLRREFKNKMKKLPVSYYDSHSNGDIMSRMINDMDNISGTLNQTLIQLITSLLQFVGTIYFMLTISWQLALVAFITVPLAMITVRIVAPLSQKFFAEQQKNL
;
A
#
# COMPACT_ATOMS: atom_id res chain seq x y z
N MET A 1 -42.28 11.30 49.77
CA MET A 1 -40.91 10.83 49.48
C MET A 1 -40.99 9.74 48.42
N MET A 2 -40.62 10.02 47.17
CA MET A 2 -40.43 8.99 46.13
C MET A 2 -39.20 9.38 45.30
N ARG A 3 -38.11 8.61 45.46
CA ARG A 3 -36.87 8.72 44.68
C ARG A 3 -37.07 7.97 43.37
N GLY A 4 -37.10 8.70 42.26
CA GLY A 4 -37.03 8.13 40.90
C GLY A 4 -35.61 7.66 40.59
N ASN A 5 -35.48 6.39 40.21
CA ASN A 5 -34.23 5.71 39.86
C ASN A 5 -33.74 6.19 38.48
N TYR A 6 -32.69 7.02 38.44
CA TYR A 6 -32.06 7.52 37.20
C TYR A 6 -30.82 6.72 36.75
N LEU A 7 -30.61 5.52 37.29
CA LEU A 7 -29.40 4.74 37.04
C LEU A 7 -29.73 3.44 36.30
N ASN A 8 -30.14 3.56 35.03
CA ASN A 8 -29.93 2.45 34.10
C ASN A 8 -29.86 2.93 32.63
N ARG A 9 -28.78 3.63 32.30
CA ARG A 9 -28.28 3.74 30.92
C ARG A 9 -26.87 3.17 30.86
N GLY A 10 -26.75 1.89 31.20
CA GLY A 10 -25.55 1.08 30.95
C GLY A 10 -25.29 0.98 29.45
N GLY A 11 -24.04 1.24 29.08
CA GLY A 11 -23.62 1.58 27.73
C GLY A 11 -23.89 0.52 26.66
N LYS A 12 -24.46 0.99 25.54
CA LYS A 12 -24.36 0.35 24.22
C LYS A 12 -22.92 0.47 23.65
N GLY A 13 -21.92 0.09 24.45
CA GLY A 13 -20.51 0.05 24.04
C GLY A 13 -20.12 -1.25 23.33
N ALA A 14 -20.87 -2.33 23.58
CA ALA A 14 -20.58 -3.66 23.05
C ALA A 14 -20.97 -3.86 21.57
N ASP A 15 -21.85 -3.01 21.02
CA ASP A 15 -22.32 -3.10 19.64
C ASP A 15 -21.47 -2.33 18.62
N ARG A 16 -20.30 -1.79 19.02
CA ARG A 16 -19.37 -1.15 18.06
C ARG A 16 -18.73 -2.15 17.09
N PHE A 17 -18.84 -3.44 17.35
CA PHE A 17 -18.53 -4.51 16.40
C PHE A 17 -19.78 -5.03 15.68
N GLN A 18 -20.71 -4.14 15.31
CA GLN A 18 -21.68 -4.49 14.27
C GLN A 18 -20.90 -5.00 13.06
N LYS A 19 -21.10 -6.29 12.76
CA LYS A 19 -20.64 -7.02 11.59
C LYS A 19 -20.82 -6.10 10.38
N GLY A 20 -19.74 -5.45 9.94
CA GLY A 20 -19.81 -4.47 8.85
C GLY A 20 -20.56 -5.10 7.70
N ARG A 21 -21.64 -4.43 7.23
CA ARG A 21 -22.46 -4.96 6.14
C ARG A 21 -21.52 -5.36 5.00
N ARG A 22 -21.40 -6.66 4.74
CA ARG A 22 -20.56 -7.18 3.65
C ARG A 22 -20.99 -6.50 2.35
N ALA A 23 -20.03 -6.04 1.56
CA ALA A 23 -20.32 -5.43 0.27
C ALA A 23 -21.10 -6.43 -0.58
N GLN A 24 -22.38 -6.13 -0.88
CA GLN A 24 -23.23 -7.03 -1.65
C GLN A 24 -22.80 -7.09 -3.13
N ASN A 25 -22.13 -6.05 -3.65
CA ASN A 25 -21.74 -5.90 -5.05
C ASN A 25 -20.36 -5.23 -5.19
N PHE A 26 -19.27 -5.97 -4.98
CA PHE A 26 -17.89 -5.43 -5.02
C PHE A 26 -17.48 -4.96 -6.44
N PHE A 27 -17.53 -5.85 -7.43
CA PHE A 27 -17.06 -5.56 -8.80
C PHE A 27 -17.86 -4.43 -9.50
N PRO A 28 -19.21 -4.38 -9.44
CA PRO A 28 -19.97 -3.30 -10.07
C PRO A 28 -19.64 -1.93 -9.47
N THR A 29 -19.36 -1.87 -8.17
CA THR A 29 -18.99 -0.63 -7.47
C THR A 29 -17.63 -0.12 -7.93
N ILE A 30 -16.67 -1.02 -8.13
CA ILE A 30 -15.36 -0.69 -8.71
C ILE A 30 -15.50 -0.12 -10.12
N ILE A 31 -16.26 -0.79 -10.99
CA ILE A 31 -16.48 -0.33 -12.38
C ILE A 31 -17.12 1.07 -12.38
N ARG A 32 -18.08 1.31 -11.48
CA ARG A 32 -18.70 2.64 -11.32
C ARG A 32 -17.67 3.68 -10.88
N LEU A 33 -16.75 3.35 -9.99
CA LEU A 33 -15.70 4.26 -9.53
C LEU A 33 -14.71 4.58 -10.67
N PHE A 34 -14.29 3.58 -11.44
CA PHE A 34 -13.48 3.79 -12.65
C PHE A 34 -14.18 4.67 -13.69
N LYS A 35 -15.51 4.60 -13.79
CA LYS A 35 -16.28 5.51 -14.65
C LYS A 35 -16.15 6.97 -14.23
N TYR A 36 -16.03 7.28 -12.94
CA TYR A 36 -15.75 8.64 -12.47
C TYR A 36 -14.32 9.09 -12.82
N MET A 37 -13.38 8.16 -12.94
CA MET A 37 -12.00 8.43 -13.37
C MET A 37 -11.83 8.45 -14.88
N ARG A 38 -12.88 8.13 -15.67
CA ARG A 38 -12.84 8.07 -17.14
C ARG A 38 -12.26 9.34 -17.76
N ARG A 39 -12.54 10.50 -17.16
CA ARG A 39 -12.06 11.79 -17.66
C ARG A 39 -10.52 11.92 -17.60
N ASP A 40 -9.88 11.21 -16.68
CA ASP A 40 -8.43 11.24 -16.46
C ASP A 40 -7.77 9.87 -16.78
N LEU A 41 -8.39 9.04 -17.64
CA LEU A 41 -7.90 7.69 -18.03
C LEU A 41 -6.46 7.70 -18.55
N TRP A 42 -6.10 8.72 -19.34
CA TRP A 42 -4.74 8.86 -19.85
C TRP A 42 -3.71 9.08 -18.75
N GLY A 43 -4.06 9.91 -17.75
CA GLY A 43 -3.22 10.09 -16.57
C GLY A 43 -3.10 8.81 -15.77
N LEU A 44 -4.18 8.04 -15.64
CA LEU A 44 -4.17 6.75 -14.95
C LEU A 44 -3.27 5.73 -15.67
N LEU A 45 -3.42 5.54 -16.99
CA LEU A 45 -2.59 4.63 -17.78
C LEU A 45 -1.11 5.01 -17.73
N PHE A 46 -0.82 6.30 -17.88
CA PHE A 46 0.54 6.81 -17.79
C PHE A 46 1.14 6.61 -16.40
N SER A 47 0.35 6.82 -15.33
CA SER A 47 0.79 6.57 -13.95
C SER A 47 1.12 5.08 -13.71
N ILE A 48 0.32 4.17 -14.26
CA ILE A 48 0.55 2.72 -14.16
C ILE A 48 1.83 2.34 -14.90
N LEU A 49 2.05 2.90 -16.10
CA LEU A 49 3.26 2.65 -16.88
C LEU A 49 4.52 3.13 -16.14
N ILE A 50 4.51 4.37 -15.63
CA ILE A 50 5.63 4.92 -14.84
C ILE A 50 5.86 4.10 -13.56
N ALA A 51 4.81 3.77 -12.81
CA ALA A 51 4.92 2.90 -11.64
C ALA A 51 5.60 1.57 -11.99
N SER A 52 5.15 0.94 -13.07
CA SER A 52 5.68 -0.36 -13.50
C SER A 52 7.16 -0.27 -13.86
N LEU A 53 7.55 0.74 -14.62
CA LEU A 53 8.95 0.99 -14.97
C LEU A 53 9.80 1.24 -13.72
N SER A 54 9.32 2.08 -12.80
CA SER A 54 9.99 2.39 -11.55
C SER A 54 10.24 1.15 -10.69
N VAL A 55 9.25 0.25 -10.59
CA VAL A 55 9.36 -1.01 -9.86
C VAL A 55 10.37 -1.95 -10.51
N ILE A 56 10.34 -2.10 -11.84
CA ILE A 56 11.28 -2.97 -12.56
C ILE A 56 12.72 -2.51 -12.33
N LEU A 57 12.95 -1.20 -12.44
CA LEU A 57 14.27 -0.59 -12.22
C LEU A 57 14.76 -0.79 -10.78
N SER A 58 13.91 -0.56 -9.78
CA SER A 58 14.32 -0.67 -8.37
C SER A 58 14.56 -2.12 -7.93
N VAL A 59 13.79 -3.07 -8.47
CA VAL A 59 13.94 -4.50 -8.15
C VAL A 59 15.20 -5.11 -8.80
N GLN A 60 15.70 -4.54 -9.90
CA GLN A 60 16.96 -4.96 -10.52
C GLN A 60 18.21 -4.51 -9.75
N ALA A 61 18.13 -3.41 -9.01
CA ALA A 61 19.27 -2.79 -8.36
C ALA A 61 20.08 -3.73 -7.43
N PRO A 62 19.48 -4.60 -6.60
CA PRO A 62 20.24 -5.53 -5.75
C PRO A 62 21.12 -6.51 -6.54
N LYS A 63 20.67 -6.97 -7.72
CA LYS A 63 21.46 -7.85 -8.58
C LYS A 63 22.70 -7.12 -9.10
N ILE A 64 22.53 -5.88 -9.53
CA ILE A 64 23.63 -5.03 -10.03
C ILE A 64 24.60 -4.71 -8.89
N LEU A 65 24.08 -4.38 -7.71
CA LEU A 65 24.90 -4.10 -6.53
C LEU A 65 25.69 -5.34 -6.09
N GLY A 66 25.12 -6.54 -6.26
CA GLY A 66 25.83 -7.81 -6.06
C GLY A 66 27.11 -7.92 -6.88
N ASN A 67 27.12 -7.42 -8.12
CA ASN A 67 28.33 -7.42 -8.96
C ASN A 67 29.44 -6.53 -8.38
N ALA A 68 29.10 -5.41 -7.73
CA ALA A 68 30.11 -4.58 -7.04
C ALA A 68 30.75 -5.36 -5.89
N THR A 69 29.93 -6.07 -5.11
CA THR A 69 30.43 -6.95 -4.04
C THR A 69 31.33 -8.05 -4.60
N THR A 70 30.97 -8.66 -5.74
CA THR A 70 31.81 -9.66 -6.42
C THR A 70 33.15 -9.08 -6.85
N VAL A 71 33.20 -7.89 -7.45
CA VAL A 71 34.46 -7.24 -7.87
C VAL A 71 35.38 -7.00 -6.66
N ILE A 72 34.82 -6.51 -5.55
CA ILE A 72 35.57 -6.30 -4.31
C ILE A 72 36.07 -7.64 -3.75
N PHE A 73 35.18 -8.63 -3.66
CA PHE A 73 35.49 -9.95 -3.12
C PHE A 73 36.58 -10.66 -3.94
N ASP A 74 36.49 -10.62 -5.27
CA ASP A 74 37.48 -11.21 -6.17
C ASP A 74 38.83 -10.48 -6.06
N GLY A 75 38.83 -9.15 -5.96
CA GLY A 75 40.04 -8.35 -5.78
C GLY A 75 40.77 -8.70 -4.47
N VAL A 76 40.04 -8.76 -3.36
CA VAL A 76 40.58 -9.14 -2.06
C VAL A 76 41.09 -10.59 -2.07
N THR A 77 40.29 -11.52 -2.57
CA THR A 77 40.63 -12.96 -2.56
C THR A 77 41.85 -13.28 -3.43
N LYS A 78 41.96 -12.64 -4.61
CA LYS A 78 43.15 -12.79 -5.48
C LYS A 78 44.40 -12.23 -4.81
N SER A 79 44.27 -11.06 -4.17
CA SER A 79 45.40 -10.41 -3.49
C SER A 79 45.92 -11.25 -2.32
N LEU A 80 45.01 -11.82 -1.53
CA LEU A 80 45.33 -12.73 -0.42
C LEU A 80 46.02 -14.02 -0.92
N LYS A 81 45.48 -14.66 -1.97
CA LYS A 81 46.08 -15.89 -2.54
C LYS A 81 47.50 -15.64 -3.07
N ASN A 82 47.72 -14.50 -3.71
CA ASN A 82 48.99 -14.16 -4.32
C ASN A 82 49.98 -13.51 -3.34
N HIS A 83 49.63 -13.34 -2.06
CA HIS A 83 50.44 -12.64 -1.05
C HIS A 83 50.86 -11.22 -1.51
N THR A 84 50.00 -10.57 -2.29
CA THR A 84 50.22 -9.23 -2.83
C THR A 84 49.38 -8.20 -2.09
N ALA A 85 49.76 -6.92 -2.20
CA ALA A 85 48.94 -5.82 -1.71
C ALA A 85 47.53 -5.89 -2.35
N ILE A 86 46.50 -5.45 -1.61
CA ILE A 86 45.12 -5.51 -2.05
C ILE A 86 44.94 -4.66 -3.31
N GLN A 87 44.69 -5.31 -4.44
CA GLN A 87 44.37 -4.68 -5.71
C GLN A 87 42.90 -4.91 -6.04
N ILE A 88 42.10 -3.87 -5.83
CA ILE A 88 40.67 -3.85 -6.20
C ILE A 88 40.51 -2.85 -7.35
N ASP A 89 39.75 -3.24 -8.36
CA ASP A 89 39.39 -2.38 -9.48
C ASP A 89 38.32 -1.36 -9.03
N MET A 90 38.78 -0.28 -8.40
CA MET A 90 37.92 0.76 -7.85
C MET A 90 37.12 1.49 -8.93
N THR A 91 37.66 1.60 -10.14
CA THR A 91 36.98 2.23 -11.28
C THR A 91 35.74 1.45 -11.70
N LYS A 92 35.80 0.10 -11.69
CA LYS A 92 34.61 -0.74 -11.93
C LYS A 92 33.58 -0.61 -10.82
N VAL A 93 34.01 -0.60 -9.56
CA VAL A 93 33.11 -0.44 -8.41
C VAL A 93 32.39 0.91 -8.47
N GLU A 94 33.13 2.00 -8.71
CA GLU A 94 32.58 3.35 -8.86
C GLU A 94 31.54 3.42 -9.99
N SER A 95 31.87 2.85 -11.15
CA SER A 95 30.95 2.82 -12.31
C SER A 95 29.65 2.07 -12.00
N ILE A 96 29.73 0.94 -11.29
CA ILE A 96 28.55 0.17 -10.86
C ILE A 96 27.72 0.99 -9.86
N LEU A 97 28.36 1.63 -8.89
CA LEU A 97 27.66 2.45 -7.90
C LEU A 97 26.97 3.67 -8.52
N LEU A 98 27.64 4.37 -9.45
CA LEU A 98 27.03 5.47 -10.20
C LEU A 98 25.83 4.99 -11.03
N TYR A 99 25.94 3.84 -11.68
CA TYR A 99 24.82 3.26 -12.43
C TYR A 99 23.61 2.93 -11.53
N VAL A 100 23.85 2.30 -10.37
CA VAL A 100 22.80 2.03 -9.37
C VAL A 100 22.20 3.33 -8.82
N MET A 101 23.02 4.34 -8.58
CA MET A 101 22.57 5.66 -8.14
C MET A 101 21.62 6.30 -9.16
N VAL A 102 21.97 6.27 -10.45
CA VAL A 102 21.10 6.77 -11.52
C VAL A 102 19.77 6.01 -11.58
N ILE A 103 19.81 4.68 -11.47
CA ILE A 103 18.59 3.85 -11.40
C ILE A 103 17.68 4.29 -10.24
N TYR A 104 18.22 4.46 -9.03
CA TYR A 104 17.44 4.89 -7.88
C TYR A 104 16.91 6.31 -8.02
N LEU A 105 17.67 7.23 -8.61
CA LEU A 105 17.20 8.58 -8.92
C LEU A 105 16.03 8.55 -9.91
N ILE A 106 16.11 7.74 -10.96
CA ILE A 106 15.02 7.58 -11.94
C ILE A 106 13.78 6.97 -11.26
N SER A 107 13.94 5.91 -10.47
CA SER A 107 12.83 5.32 -9.70
C SER A 107 12.21 6.32 -8.72
N PHE A 108 13.02 7.12 -8.03
CA PHE A 108 12.54 8.15 -7.11
C PHE A 108 11.72 9.23 -7.82
N ILE A 109 12.24 9.80 -8.92
CA ILE A 109 11.53 10.81 -9.71
C ILE A 109 10.24 10.23 -10.29
N SER A 110 10.30 9.00 -10.82
CA SER A 110 9.15 8.28 -11.34
C SER A 110 8.06 8.08 -10.27
N GLY A 111 8.46 7.70 -9.05
CA GLY A 111 7.56 7.57 -7.91
C GLY A 111 6.87 8.88 -7.54
N ILE A 112 7.61 9.99 -7.48
CA ILE A 112 7.03 11.33 -7.20
C ILE A 112 6.05 11.74 -8.29
N LEU A 113 6.43 11.58 -9.56
CA LEU A 113 5.58 11.93 -10.70
C LEU A 113 4.29 11.12 -10.69
N GLN A 114 4.41 9.80 -10.52
CA GLN A 114 3.28 8.89 -10.45
C GLN A 114 2.34 9.24 -9.29
N GLN A 115 2.88 9.43 -8.09
CA GLN A 115 2.11 9.79 -6.89
C GLN A 115 1.40 11.13 -7.03
N SER A 116 2.05 12.11 -7.67
CA SER A 116 1.48 13.43 -7.94
C SER A 116 0.30 13.35 -8.92
N ILE A 117 0.45 12.57 -9.99
CA ILE A 117 -0.63 12.34 -10.96
C ILE A 117 -1.81 11.68 -10.29
N MET A 118 -1.58 10.60 -9.54
CA MET A 118 -2.68 9.87 -8.91
C MET A 118 -3.40 10.69 -7.84
N THR A 119 -2.67 11.52 -7.09
CA THR A 119 -3.27 12.46 -6.14
C THR A 119 -4.20 13.44 -6.85
N ARG A 120 -3.79 14.02 -7.99
CA ARG A 120 -4.66 14.92 -8.76
C ARG A 120 -5.91 14.22 -9.28
N ILE A 121 -5.78 12.99 -9.77
CA ILE A 121 -6.91 12.19 -10.27
C ILE A 121 -7.89 11.89 -9.13
N SER A 122 -7.42 11.34 -8.02
CA SER A 122 -8.25 11.00 -6.87
C SER A 122 -9.00 12.22 -6.31
N GLN A 123 -8.32 13.37 -6.19
CA GLN A 123 -8.96 14.60 -5.72
C GLN A 123 -10.04 15.12 -6.69
N ARG A 124 -9.82 15.04 -8.01
CA ARG A 124 -10.84 15.38 -9.02
C ARG A 124 -12.05 14.45 -8.94
N THR A 125 -11.83 13.16 -8.74
CA THR A 125 -12.89 12.16 -8.56
C THR A 125 -13.70 12.47 -7.31
N VAL A 126 -13.06 12.70 -6.17
CA VAL A 126 -13.71 13.03 -4.90
C VAL A 126 -14.48 14.36 -4.98
N TYR A 127 -13.91 15.38 -5.62
CA TYR A 127 -14.61 16.63 -5.86
C TYR A 127 -15.91 16.42 -6.66
N THR A 128 -15.87 15.56 -7.67
CA THR A 128 -17.06 15.21 -8.48
C THR A 128 -18.09 14.47 -7.64
N LEU A 129 -17.66 13.50 -6.84
CA LEU A 129 -18.53 12.76 -5.91
C LEU A 129 -19.18 13.68 -4.88
N ARG A 130 -18.43 14.61 -4.27
CA ARG A 130 -18.94 15.62 -3.33
C ARG A 130 -20.01 16.49 -3.99
N ARG A 131 -19.76 16.94 -5.22
CA ARG A 131 -20.72 17.76 -5.99
C ARG A 131 -22.00 17.00 -6.29
N GLU A 132 -21.91 15.76 -6.75
CA GLU A 132 -23.08 14.92 -7.04
C GLU A 132 -23.87 14.58 -5.79
N PHE A 133 -23.18 14.27 -4.69
CA PHE A 133 -23.81 14.04 -3.39
C PHE A 133 -24.59 15.26 -2.93
N LYS A 134 -23.97 16.46 -2.94
CA LYS A 134 -24.64 17.72 -2.57
C LYS A 134 -25.86 17.99 -3.45
N ASN A 135 -25.74 17.76 -4.76
CA ASN A 135 -26.84 17.92 -5.70
C ASN A 135 -27.98 16.91 -5.46
N LYS A 136 -27.66 15.68 -5.04
CA LYS A 136 -28.65 14.67 -4.68
C LYS A 136 -29.38 15.05 -3.40
N MET A 137 -28.66 15.51 -2.38
CA MET A 137 -29.26 15.95 -1.12
C MET A 137 -30.34 17.02 -1.37
N LYS A 138 -30.05 18.04 -2.19
CA LYS A 138 -31.04 19.09 -2.54
C LYS A 138 -32.36 18.59 -3.14
N LYS A 139 -32.40 17.37 -3.69
CA LYS A 139 -33.58 16.79 -4.35
C LYS A 139 -34.31 15.76 -3.50
N LEU A 140 -33.83 15.46 -2.29
CA LEU A 140 -34.47 14.50 -1.40
C LEU A 140 -35.64 15.13 -0.65
N PRO A 141 -36.73 14.38 -0.40
CA PRO A 141 -37.87 14.88 0.36
C PRO A 141 -37.46 15.16 1.82
N VAL A 142 -38.16 16.07 2.48
CA VAL A 142 -37.91 16.46 3.88
C VAL A 142 -37.92 15.24 4.81
N SER A 143 -38.83 14.28 4.58
CA SER A 143 -38.90 13.01 5.32
C SER A 143 -37.59 12.19 5.36
N TYR A 144 -36.73 12.32 4.35
CA TYR A 144 -35.41 11.68 4.38
C TYR A 144 -34.50 12.28 5.45
N TYR A 145 -34.58 13.59 5.65
CA TYR A 145 -33.82 14.31 6.66
C TYR A 145 -34.34 14.06 8.08
N ASP A 146 -35.65 13.85 8.23
CA ASP A 146 -36.25 13.53 9.54
C ASP A 146 -35.89 12.10 10.02
N SER A 147 -35.54 11.21 9.09
CA SER A 147 -35.20 9.81 9.37
C SER A 147 -33.70 9.52 9.48
N HIS A 148 -32.83 10.51 9.20
CA HIS A 148 -31.38 10.34 9.22
C HIS A 148 -30.69 11.44 10.03
N SER A 149 -29.71 11.08 10.84
CA SER A 149 -28.91 12.07 11.58
C SER A 149 -28.12 12.96 10.62
N ASN A 150 -28.12 14.27 10.87
CA ASN A 150 -27.24 15.22 10.18
C ASN A 150 -25.76 14.81 10.27
N GLY A 151 -25.36 14.19 11.40
CA GLY A 151 -24.01 13.66 11.60
C GLY A 151 -23.68 12.49 10.68
N ASP A 152 -24.65 11.60 10.43
CA ASP A 152 -24.45 10.46 9.51
C ASP A 152 -24.28 10.92 8.06
N ILE A 153 -25.05 11.93 7.65
CA ILE A 153 -24.94 12.53 6.30
C ILE A 153 -23.58 13.19 6.14
N MET A 154 -23.14 13.98 7.13
CA MET A 154 -21.84 14.66 7.10
C MET A 154 -20.68 13.66 7.12
N SER A 155 -20.77 12.62 7.96
CA SER A 155 -19.77 11.56 8.03
C SER A 155 -19.62 10.83 6.69
N ARG A 156 -20.72 10.51 6.00
CA ARG A 156 -20.66 9.91 4.65
C ARG A 156 -20.07 10.87 3.61
N MET A 157 -20.35 12.17 3.71
CA MET A 157 -19.80 13.16 2.79
C MET A 157 -18.30 13.41 3.00
N ILE A 158 -17.81 13.30 4.24
CA ILE A 158 -16.41 13.49 4.58
C ILE A 158 -15.68 12.16 4.54
N ASN A 159 -15.95 11.28 5.51
CA ASN A 159 -15.20 10.07 5.78
C ASN A 159 -15.31 9.03 4.66
N ASP A 160 -16.51 8.74 4.13
CA ASP A 160 -16.61 7.75 3.03
C ASP A 160 -15.90 8.26 1.77
N MET A 161 -16.00 9.56 1.49
CA MET A 161 -15.34 10.17 0.32
C MET A 161 -13.83 10.28 0.48
N ASP A 162 -13.34 10.55 1.69
CA ASP A 162 -11.90 10.53 1.99
C ASP A 162 -11.35 9.10 1.94
N ASN A 163 -12.09 8.10 2.42
CA ASN A 163 -11.75 6.68 2.26
C ASN A 163 -11.69 6.28 0.78
N ILE A 164 -12.62 6.76 -0.05
CA ILE A 164 -12.56 6.59 -1.51
C ILE A 164 -11.30 7.27 -2.07
N SER A 165 -10.97 8.49 -1.64
CA SER A 165 -9.75 9.20 -2.04
C SER A 165 -8.49 8.38 -1.74
N GLY A 166 -8.36 7.90 -0.52
CA GLY A 166 -7.22 7.10 -0.06
C GLY A 166 -7.12 5.78 -0.82
N THR A 167 -8.25 5.09 -1.02
CA THR A 167 -8.29 3.83 -1.78
C THR A 167 -7.85 4.04 -3.23
N LEU A 168 -8.36 5.09 -3.88
CA LEU A 168 -7.98 5.42 -5.25
C LEU A 168 -6.51 5.84 -5.33
N ASN A 169 -6.04 6.68 -4.42
CA ASN A 169 -4.70 7.26 -4.47
C ASN A 169 -3.61 6.22 -4.17
N GLN A 170 -3.83 5.40 -3.14
CA GLN A 170 -2.77 4.59 -2.55
C GLN A 170 -3.01 3.10 -2.78
N THR A 171 -4.19 2.58 -2.41
CA THR A 171 -4.46 1.13 -2.46
C THR A 171 -4.43 0.56 -3.88
N LEU A 172 -5.08 1.22 -4.85
CA LEU A 172 -5.13 0.70 -6.22
C LEU A 172 -3.75 0.62 -6.87
N ILE A 173 -2.95 1.68 -6.73
CA ILE A 173 -1.57 1.72 -7.25
C ILE A 173 -0.71 0.69 -6.51
N GLN A 174 -0.81 0.65 -5.18
CA GLN A 174 -0.03 -0.27 -4.36
C GLN A 174 -0.31 -1.72 -4.70
N LEU A 175 -1.54 -2.10 -5.03
CA LEU A 175 -1.84 -3.47 -5.49
C LEU A 175 -1.06 -3.81 -6.77
N ILE A 176 -1.05 -2.90 -7.75
CA ILE A 176 -0.33 -3.11 -9.02
C ILE A 176 1.18 -3.17 -8.78
N THR A 177 1.73 -2.20 -8.05
CA THR A 177 3.18 -2.15 -7.78
C THR A 177 3.63 -3.31 -6.91
N SER A 178 2.83 -3.72 -5.92
CA SER A 178 3.16 -4.87 -5.06
C SER A 178 3.16 -6.17 -5.84
N LEU A 179 2.22 -6.36 -6.77
CA LEU A 179 2.20 -7.54 -7.63
C LEU A 179 3.44 -7.58 -8.53
N LEU A 180 3.77 -6.46 -9.18
CA LEU A 180 4.96 -6.35 -10.02
C LEU A 180 6.25 -6.53 -9.22
N GLN A 181 6.32 -5.95 -8.03
CA GLN A 181 7.47 -6.09 -7.13
C GLN A 181 7.62 -7.53 -6.67
N PHE A 182 6.52 -8.18 -6.30
CA PHE A 182 6.50 -9.58 -5.89
C PHE A 182 6.99 -10.50 -7.02
N VAL A 183 6.37 -10.39 -8.20
CA VAL A 183 6.76 -11.20 -9.39
C VAL A 183 8.19 -10.90 -9.81
N GLY A 184 8.56 -9.63 -9.90
CA GLY A 184 9.91 -9.19 -10.26
C GLY A 184 10.96 -9.69 -9.27
N THR A 185 10.69 -9.62 -7.97
CA THR A 185 11.63 -10.09 -6.94
C THR A 185 11.84 -11.59 -7.06
N ILE A 186 10.76 -12.38 -7.21
CA ILE A 186 10.86 -13.83 -7.42
C ILE A 186 11.65 -14.15 -8.69
N TYR A 187 11.37 -13.45 -9.78
CA TYR A 187 12.10 -13.62 -11.04
C TYR A 187 13.61 -13.41 -10.86
N PHE A 188 14.03 -12.31 -10.22
CA PHE A 188 15.45 -12.06 -9.98
C PHE A 188 16.07 -13.01 -8.97
N MET A 189 15.35 -13.39 -7.91
CA MET A 189 15.82 -14.39 -6.95
C MET A 189 16.11 -15.74 -7.63
N LEU A 190 15.17 -16.24 -8.43
CA LEU A 190 15.33 -17.51 -9.15
C LEU A 190 16.47 -17.44 -10.19
N THR A 191 16.65 -16.27 -10.83
CA THR A 191 17.73 -16.05 -11.80
C THR A 191 19.12 -15.95 -11.14
N ILE A 192 19.20 -15.47 -9.89
CA ILE A 192 20.46 -15.39 -9.14
C ILE A 192 20.82 -16.76 -8.55
N SER A 193 19.92 -17.37 -7.79
CA SER A 193 20.10 -18.73 -7.24
C SER A 193 18.75 -19.30 -6.83
N TRP A 194 18.32 -20.37 -7.52
CA TRP A 194 17.09 -21.06 -7.19
C TRP A 194 17.16 -21.78 -5.82
N GLN A 195 18.34 -22.21 -5.38
CA GLN A 195 18.53 -22.85 -4.07
C GLN A 195 18.30 -21.86 -2.93
N LEU A 196 18.92 -20.66 -2.99
CA LEU A 196 18.70 -19.63 -1.98
C LEU A 196 17.27 -19.10 -2.01
N ALA A 197 16.66 -18.99 -3.20
CA ALA A 197 15.26 -18.64 -3.34
C ALA A 197 14.33 -19.65 -2.64
N LEU A 198 14.62 -20.96 -2.76
CA LEU A 198 13.85 -22.01 -2.09
C LEU A 198 13.94 -21.89 -0.56
N VAL A 199 15.13 -21.60 -0.03
CA VAL A 199 15.31 -21.34 1.42
C VAL A 199 14.48 -20.13 1.87
N ALA A 200 14.50 -19.04 1.09
CA ALA A 200 13.68 -17.86 1.37
C ALA A 200 12.18 -18.19 1.31
N PHE A 201 11.74 -18.98 0.33
CA PHE A 201 10.35 -19.42 0.22
C PHE A 201 9.90 -20.29 1.38
N ILE A 202 10.77 -21.10 2.00
CA ILE A 202 10.42 -21.86 3.22
C ILE A 202 10.29 -20.93 4.44
N THR A 203 11.06 -19.85 4.48
CA THR A 203 11.02 -18.89 5.60
C THR A 203 9.69 -18.15 5.66
N VAL A 204 9.04 -17.89 4.52
CA VAL A 204 7.75 -17.17 4.44
C VAL A 204 6.60 -17.93 5.15
N PRO A 205 6.31 -19.22 4.85
CA PRO A 205 5.36 -20.02 5.60
C PRO A 205 5.66 -20.12 7.09
N LEU A 206 6.94 -20.26 7.45
CA LEU A 206 7.34 -20.33 8.86
C LEU A 206 6.99 -19.03 9.59
N ALA A 207 7.28 -17.87 8.99
CA ALA A 207 6.86 -16.57 9.53
C ALA A 207 5.32 -16.44 9.60
N MET A 208 4.59 -16.92 8.59
CA MET A 208 3.13 -16.91 8.60
C MET A 208 2.55 -17.77 9.74
N ILE A 209 3.15 -18.92 10.04
CA ILE A 209 2.76 -19.77 11.17
C ILE A 209 2.98 -19.02 12.48
N THR A 210 4.14 -18.37 12.65
CA THR A 210 4.42 -17.55 13.84
C THR A 210 3.38 -16.45 14.02
N VAL A 211 3.07 -15.69 12.96
CA VAL A 211 2.04 -14.63 13.00
C VAL A 211 0.67 -15.21 13.33
N ARG A 212 0.30 -16.35 12.74
CA ARG A 212 -0.98 -17.01 12.98
C ARG A 212 -1.17 -17.42 14.45
N ILE A 213 -0.09 -17.73 15.15
CA ILE A 213 -0.13 -18.07 16.58
C ILE A 213 -0.13 -16.80 17.46
N VAL A 214 0.74 -15.83 17.16
CA VAL A 214 0.97 -14.65 18.02
C VAL A 214 -0.13 -13.58 17.87
N ALA A 215 -0.59 -13.32 16.65
CA ALA A 215 -1.56 -12.25 16.38
C ALA A 215 -2.90 -12.40 17.15
N PRO A 216 -3.58 -13.57 17.18
CA PRO A 216 -4.85 -13.70 17.90
C PRO A 216 -4.66 -13.58 19.41
N LEU A 217 -3.54 -14.08 19.94
CA LEU A 217 -3.19 -13.94 21.35
C LEU A 217 -3.01 -12.46 21.72
N SER A 218 -2.27 -11.72 20.91
CA SER A 218 -2.06 -10.28 21.07
C SER A 218 -3.38 -9.50 21.01
N GLN A 219 -4.25 -9.80 20.02
CA GLN A 219 -5.56 -9.18 19.92
C GLN A 219 -6.44 -9.42 21.15
N LYS A 220 -6.37 -10.62 21.76
CA LYS A 220 -7.10 -10.92 22.99
C LYS A 220 -6.64 -10.03 24.16
N PHE A 221 -5.33 -9.92 24.39
CA PHE A 221 -4.79 -9.09 25.46
C PHE A 221 -5.08 -7.60 25.26
N PHE A 222 -5.02 -7.09 24.02
CA PHE A 222 -5.40 -5.71 23.71
C PHE A 222 -6.89 -5.45 23.98
N ALA A 223 -7.76 -6.41 23.64
CA ALA A 223 -9.19 -6.29 23.93
C ALA A 223 -9.50 -6.31 25.44
N GLU A 224 -8.73 -7.06 26.23
CA GLU A 224 -8.84 -7.04 27.70
C GLU A 224 -8.35 -5.70 28.28
N GLN A 225 -7.22 -5.18 27.80
CA GLN A 225 -6.68 -3.89 28.25
C GLN A 225 -7.63 -2.73 27.93
N GLN A 226 -8.26 -2.71 26.76
CA GLN A 226 -9.19 -1.66 26.36
C GLN A 226 -10.50 -1.67 27.16
N LYS A 227 -10.86 -2.79 27.80
CA LYS A 227 -12.03 -2.87 28.71
C LYS A 227 -11.74 -2.33 30.11
N ASN A 228 -10.47 -2.31 30.51
CA ASN A 228 -10.01 -1.86 31.82
C ASN A 228 -9.58 -0.38 31.82
N LEU A 229 -9.69 0.30 30.67
CA LEU A 229 -9.50 1.75 30.47
C LEU A 229 -10.88 2.42 30.34
#